data_AF-A0A957UK25-F1
#
_entry.id   AF-A0A957UK25-F1
#
_cell.length_a   1.000
_cell.length_b   1.000
_cell.length_c   1.000
_cell.angle_alpha   90.00
_cell.angle_beta   90.00
_cell.angle_gamma   90.00
#
_symmetry.space_group_name_H-M   'P 1'
#
loop_
_entity.id
_entity.type
_entity.pdbx_description
1 polymer ?
#
loop_
_entity_poly.entity_id
_entity_poly.type
_entity_poly.pdbx_seq_one_letter_code
_entity_poly.pdbx_strand_id
1 'polypeptide(L)'
;MSAEKRQMWQQKMAESRAALTEILDKLAPEQWSTPVFSEGAVWTVKTVVSHLLDSERGMSIQVHKIRKGEETVPEGFDLTRWNAGVEKRVGDLTPAQFMEALAQTRARTLQGMDSLSDDEWALTGRHPSRGMITVEQYYETMHGHEMIHGEDIRKAVAA
;
A
#
# COMPACT_ATOMS: atom_id res chain seq x y z
N MET A 1 9.43 -19.22 15.24
CA MET A 1 9.98 -17.89 14.90
C MET A 1 9.04 -17.11 13.99
N SER A 2 8.34 -17.76 13.05
CA SER A 2 7.30 -17.10 12.23
C SER A 2 6.12 -16.52 13.00
N ALA A 3 5.67 -17.15 14.10
CA ALA A 3 4.50 -16.70 14.84
C ALA A 3 4.69 -15.29 15.45
N GLU A 4 5.82 -15.04 16.11
CA GLU A 4 6.18 -13.73 16.66
C GLU A 4 6.36 -12.70 15.54
N LYS A 5 7.04 -13.07 14.44
CA LYS A 5 7.22 -12.21 13.27
C LYS A 5 5.88 -11.82 12.63
N ARG A 6 4.98 -12.78 12.47
CA ARG A 6 3.63 -12.58 11.94
C ARG A 6 2.84 -11.64 12.84
N GLN A 7 2.84 -11.88 14.14
CA GLN A 7 2.15 -11.02 15.10
C GLN A 7 2.69 -9.58 15.06
N MET A 8 4.01 -9.42 15.00
CA MET A 8 4.66 -8.11 14.87
C MET A 8 4.19 -7.39 13.59
N TRP A 9 4.21 -8.06 12.44
CA TRP A 9 3.80 -7.44 11.19
C TRP A 9 2.29 -7.18 11.12
N GLN A 10 1.45 -8.05 11.69
CA GLN A 10 0.01 -7.78 11.85
C GLN A 10 -0.22 -6.51 12.67
N GLN A 11 0.51 -6.33 13.79
CA GLN A 11 0.42 -5.14 14.63
C GLN A 11 0.87 -3.88 13.87
N LYS A 12 2.01 -3.94 13.16
CA LYS A 12 2.53 -2.82 12.37
C LYS A 12 1.59 -2.43 11.23
N MET A 13 1.01 -3.40 10.55
CA MET A 13 0.00 -3.14 9.52
C MET A 13 -1.25 -2.51 10.15
N ALA A 14 -1.75 -3.03 11.28
CA ALA A 14 -2.87 -2.42 11.98
C ALA A 14 -2.59 -0.97 12.39
N GLU A 15 -1.38 -0.69 12.89
CA GLU A 15 -0.90 0.65 13.26
C GLU A 15 -0.98 1.62 12.08
N SER A 16 -0.39 1.29 10.93
CA SER A 16 -0.39 2.19 9.77
C SER A 16 -1.78 2.41 9.20
N ARG A 17 -2.64 1.38 9.20
CA ARG A 17 -4.00 1.55 8.71
C ARG A 17 -4.80 2.45 9.64
N ALA A 18 -4.73 2.22 10.94
CA ALA A 18 -5.44 3.04 11.92
C ALA A 18 -5.01 4.51 11.81
N ALA A 19 -3.72 4.77 11.68
CA ALA A 19 -3.19 6.12 11.50
C ALA A 19 -3.72 6.80 10.23
N LEU A 20 -3.81 6.07 9.11
CA LEU A 20 -4.40 6.60 7.87
C LEU A 20 -5.90 6.86 8.04
N THR A 21 -6.67 5.86 8.49
CA THR A 21 -8.13 5.96 8.59
C THR A 21 -8.57 7.04 9.57
N GLU A 22 -7.83 7.25 10.67
CA GLU A 22 -8.12 8.32 11.62
C GLU A 22 -8.08 9.72 10.94
N ILE A 23 -7.17 9.92 9.99
CA ILE A 23 -7.13 11.16 9.20
C ILE A 23 -8.33 11.20 8.27
N LEU A 24 -8.54 10.13 7.48
CA LEU A 24 -9.56 10.09 6.43
C LEU A 24 -10.99 10.25 6.97
N ASP A 25 -11.28 9.67 8.14
CA ASP A 25 -12.60 9.75 8.80
C ASP A 25 -12.98 11.18 9.22
N LYS A 26 -12.00 12.07 9.35
CA LYS A 26 -12.20 13.47 9.76
C LYS A 26 -12.30 14.43 8.58
N LEU A 27 -12.07 13.96 7.35
CA LEU A 27 -12.08 14.81 6.16
C LEU A 27 -13.49 15.17 5.72
N ALA A 28 -13.72 16.46 5.47
CA ALA A 28 -14.87 16.91 4.70
C ALA A 28 -14.76 16.43 3.24
N PRO A 29 -15.88 16.22 2.52
CA PRO A 29 -15.87 15.74 1.14
C PRO A 29 -14.97 16.57 0.20
N GLU A 30 -14.89 17.88 0.40
CA GLU A 30 -14.10 18.79 -0.43
C GLU A 30 -12.58 18.61 -0.23
N GLN A 31 -12.16 18.19 0.97
CA GLN A 31 -10.75 17.99 1.30
C GLN A 31 -10.14 16.77 0.60
N TRP A 32 -10.96 15.89 0.02
CA TRP A 32 -10.46 14.78 -0.81
C TRP A 32 -9.79 15.28 -2.10
N SER A 33 -10.12 16.50 -2.53
CA SER A 33 -9.49 17.17 -3.68
C SER A 33 -8.29 18.03 -3.30
N THR A 34 -7.92 18.11 -2.01
CA THR A 34 -6.77 18.90 -1.55
C THR A 34 -5.47 18.36 -2.16
N PRO A 35 -4.65 19.23 -2.78
CA PRO A 35 -3.31 18.86 -3.24
C PRO A 35 -2.40 18.44 -2.08
N VAL A 36 -1.71 17.31 -2.22
CA VAL A 36 -0.78 16.76 -1.23
C VAL A 36 0.67 17.05 -1.61
N PHE A 37 1.08 16.66 -2.84
CA PHE A 37 2.36 17.03 -3.41
C PHE A 37 2.27 17.17 -4.93
N SER A 38 3.29 17.82 -5.52
CA SER A 38 3.38 18.08 -6.95
C SER A 38 4.78 17.71 -7.46
N GLU A 39 4.93 16.50 -8.01
CA GLU A 39 6.12 16.10 -8.76
C GLU A 39 5.67 15.50 -10.10
N GLY A 40 5.70 16.32 -11.17
CA GLY A 40 5.25 15.94 -12.52
C GLY A 40 3.73 15.95 -12.73
N ALA A 41 2.94 15.69 -11.69
CA ALA A 41 1.49 15.85 -11.66
C ALA A 41 1.02 16.26 -10.26
N VAL A 42 -0.15 16.89 -10.15
CA VAL A 42 -0.75 17.22 -8.84
C VAL A 42 -1.39 15.96 -8.27
N TRP A 43 -0.91 15.53 -7.12
CA TRP A 43 -1.50 14.43 -6.36
C TRP A 43 -2.45 14.99 -5.32
N THR A 44 -3.74 14.65 -5.43
CA THR A 44 -4.73 15.01 -4.40
C THR A 44 -4.80 13.93 -3.32
N VAL A 45 -5.46 14.22 -2.19
CA VAL A 45 -5.74 13.21 -1.15
C VAL A 45 -6.36 11.96 -1.76
N LYS A 46 -7.36 12.13 -2.64
CA LYS A 46 -8.00 11.03 -3.36
C LYS A 46 -7.01 10.23 -4.22
N THR A 47 -6.13 10.91 -4.96
CA THR A 47 -5.14 10.25 -5.82
C THR A 47 -4.12 9.48 -4.98
N VAL A 48 -3.68 10.03 -3.85
CA VAL A 48 -2.76 9.35 -2.91
C VAL A 48 -3.41 8.11 -2.29
N VAL A 49 -4.66 8.20 -1.81
CA VAL A 49 -5.39 7.04 -1.26
C VAL A 49 -5.60 5.97 -2.33
N SER A 50 -5.90 6.37 -3.57
CA SER A 50 -5.99 5.44 -4.71
C SER A 50 -4.67 4.72 -4.94
N HIS A 51 -3.54 5.42 -4.84
CA HIS A 51 -2.21 4.84 -4.98
C HIS A 51 -1.82 3.91 -3.85
N LEU A 52 -2.19 4.21 -2.60
CA LEU A 52 -2.01 3.28 -1.50
C LEU A 52 -2.78 1.97 -1.73
N LEU A 53 -4.03 2.06 -2.20
CA LEU A 53 -4.85 0.89 -2.55
C LEU A 53 -4.23 0.06 -3.67
N ASP A 54 -3.86 0.68 -4.79
CA ASP A 54 -3.28 0.00 -5.95
C ASP A 54 -1.92 -0.63 -5.59
N SER A 55 -1.11 0.09 -4.80
CA SER A 55 0.21 -0.37 -4.36
C SER A 55 0.14 -1.56 -3.41
N GLU A 56 -0.73 -1.56 -2.41
CA GLU A 56 -0.88 -2.69 -1.48
C GLU A 56 -1.38 -3.95 -2.22
N ARG A 57 -2.31 -3.78 -3.18
CA ARG A 57 -2.77 -4.88 -4.06
C ARG A 57 -1.62 -5.41 -4.92
N GLY A 58 -0.89 -4.52 -5.59
CA GLY A 58 0.24 -4.87 -6.45
C GLY A 58 1.36 -5.59 -5.70
N MET A 59 1.72 -5.09 -4.51
CA MET A 59 2.72 -5.73 -3.64
C MET A 59 2.24 -7.09 -3.13
N SER A 60 0.97 -7.23 -2.75
CA SER A 60 0.39 -8.52 -2.32
C SER A 60 0.43 -9.57 -3.44
N ILE A 61 0.20 -9.14 -4.69
CA ILE A 61 0.39 -10.00 -5.87
C ILE A 61 1.85 -10.43 -6.01
N GLN A 62 2.82 -9.53 -5.81
CA GLN A 62 4.24 -9.92 -5.89
C GLN A 62 4.62 -10.94 -4.82
N VAL A 63 4.15 -10.78 -3.59
CA VAL A 63 4.35 -11.79 -2.52
C VAL A 63 3.83 -13.16 -2.98
N HIS A 64 2.65 -13.22 -3.59
CA HIS A 64 2.11 -14.47 -4.11
C HIS A 64 2.95 -15.08 -5.24
N LYS A 65 3.46 -14.26 -6.16
CA LYS A 65 4.34 -14.73 -7.25
C LYS A 65 5.65 -15.30 -6.69
N ILE A 66 6.27 -14.62 -5.72
CA ILE A 66 7.50 -15.06 -5.05
C ILE A 66 7.31 -16.47 -4.45
N ARG A 67 6.21 -16.67 -3.72
CA ARG A 67 5.90 -17.97 -3.08
C ARG A 67 5.75 -19.12 -4.07
N LYS A 68 5.28 -18.81 -5.28
CA LYS A 68 5.12 -19.80 -6.36
C LYS A 68 6.37 -20.00 -7.20
N GLY A 69 7.44 -19.26 -6.94
CA GLY A 69 8.62 -19.24 -7.79
C GLY A 69 8.34 -18.64 -9.18
N GLU A 70 7.30 -17.81 -9.30
CA GLU A 70 6.97 -17.10 -10.54
C GLU A 70 7.81 -15.82 -10.64
N GLU A 71 8.12 -15.40 -11.87
CA GLU A 71 8.83 -14.14 -12.11
C GLU A 71 8.07 -12.95 -11.51
N THR A 72 8.73 -12.10 -10.73
CA THR A 72 8.12 -10.88 -10.18
C THR A 72 8.12 -9.74 -11.21
N VAL A 73 7.94 -8.49 -10.76
CA VAL A 73 8.06 -7.30 -11.60
C VAL A 73 9.35 -7.35 -12.43
N PRO A 74 9.30 -7.17 -13.76
CA PRO A 74 10.48 -7.25 -14.61
C PRO A 74 11.45 -6.08 -14.37
N GLU A 75 12.69 -6.25 -14.84
CA GLU A 75 13.63 -5.14 -14.99
C GLU A 75 13.07 -4.11 -15.98
N GLY A 76 13.30 -2.81 -15.71
CA GLY A 76 12.78 -1.73 -16.55
C GLY A 76 11.29 -1.43 -16.39
N PHE A 77 10.60 -2.01 -15.39
CA PHE A 77 9.22 -1.64 -15.08
C PHE A 77 9.10 -0.12 -14.82
N ASP A 78 8.32 0.55 -15.65
CA ASP A 78 8.09 1.99 -15.57
C ASP A 78 7.03 2.29 -14.50
N LEU A 79 7.53 2.50 -13.27
CA LEU A 79 6.70 2.83 -12.11
C LEU A 79 5.99 4.18 -12.28
N THR A 80 6.65 5.14 -12.93
CA THR A 80 6.06 6.46 -13.19
C THR A 80 4.85 6.35 -14.10
N ARG A 81 4.98 5.65 -15.24
CA ARG A 81 3.86 5.36 -16.15
C ARG A 81 2.77 4.56 -15.44
N TRP A 82 3.13 3.59 -14.61
CA TRP A 82 2.15 2.84 -13.83
C TRP A 82 1.34 3.76 -12.92
N ASN A 83 2.00 4.60 -12.12
CA ASN A 83 1.35 5.53 -11.19
C ASN A 83 0.46 6.54 -11.90
N ALA A 84 0.86 7.04 -13.08
CA ALA A 84 0.02 7.94 -13.89
C ALA A 84 -1.35 7.34 -14.29
N GLY A 85 -1.48 6.01 -14.29
CA GLY A 85 -2.73 5.31 -14.60
C GLY A 85 -3.58 4.92 -13.38
N VAL A 86 -3.21 5.35 -12.16
CA VAL A 86 -3.83 4.85 -10.91
C VAL A 86 -5.31 5.15 -10.83
N GLU A 87 -5.73 6.37 -11.16
CA GLU A 87 -7.14 6.78 -11.06
C GLU A 87 -8.03 5.97 -12.01
N LYS A 88 -7.52 5.65 -13.21
CA LYS A 88 -8.24 4.77 -14.15
C LYS A 88 -8.37 3.35 -13.62
N ARG A 89 -7.35 2.81 -12.94
CA ARG A 89 -7.37 1.43 -12.41
C ARG A 89 -8.25 1.30 -11.17
N VAL A 90 -8.21 2.29 -10.29
CA VAL A 90 -8.99 2.29 -9.03
C VAL A 90 -10.44 2.72 -9.29
N GLY A 91 -10.65 3.63 -10.25
CA GLY A 91 -11.94 4.20 -10.57
C GLY A 91 -12.30 5.38 -9.68
N ASP A 92 -13.50 5.90 -9.91
CA ASP A 92 -14.06 7.03 -9.17
C ASP A 92 -14.84 6.55 -7.94
N LEU A 93 -14.13 6.34 -6.83
CA LEU A 93 -14.72 5.91 -5.56
C LEU A 93 -15.14 7.12 -4.71
N THR A 94 -16.25 6.98 -3.99
CA THR A 94 -16.63 7.89 -2.91
C THR A 94 -15.75 7.67 -1.66
N PRO A 95 -15.67 8.64 -0.74
CA PRO A 95 -14.97 8.46 0.54
C PRO A 95 -15.33 7.17 1.28
N ALA A 96 -16.63 6.87 1.40
CA ALA A 96 -17.09 5.64 2.03
C ALA A 96 -16.63 4.37 1.29
N GLN A 97 -16.63 4.39 -0.05
CA GLN A 97 -16.13 3.29 -0.85
C GLN A 97 -14.61 3.12 -0.72
N PHE A 98 -13.85 4.21 -0.56
CA PHE A 98 -12.42 4.12 -0.26
C PHE A 98 -12.15 3.44 1.08
N MET A 99 -12.89 3.79 2.13
CA MET A 99 -12.74 3.17 3.45
C MET A 99 -13.01 1.67 3.41
N GLU A 100 -14.08 1.26 2.72
CA GLU A 100 -14.40 -0.16 2.51
C GLU A 100 -13.31 -0.87 1.67
N ALA A 101 -12.86 -0.25 0.58
CA ALA A 101 -11.81 -0.80 -0.27
C ALA A 101 -10.47 -0.97 0.46
N LEU A 102 -10.13 -0.04 1.37
CA LEU A 102 -8.96 -0.12 2.24
C LEU A 102 -9.11 -1.33 3.16
N ALA A 103 -10.22 -1.42 3.90
CA ALA A 103 -10.48 -2.51 4.83
C ALA A 103 -10.37 -3.88 4.14
N GLN A 104 -11.05 -4.07 2.99
CA GLN A 104 -10.99 -5.31 2.23
C GLN A 104 -9.60 -5.64 1.70
N THR A 105 -8.85 -4.63 1.24
CA THR A 105 -7.48 -4.84 0.73
C THR A 105 -6.58 -5.35 1.86
N ARG A 106 -6.67 -4.75 3.05
CA ARG A 106 -5.89 -5.20 4.20
C ARG A 106 -6.26 -6.59 4.67
N ALA A 107 -7.55 -6.91 4.72
CA ALA A 107 -8.01 -8.24 5.09
C ALA A 107 -7.39 -9.31 4.18
N ARG A 108 -7.34 -9.06 2.86
CA ARG A 108 -6.69 -9.97 1.89
C ARG A 108 -5.18 -10.05 2.08
N THR A 109 -4.51 -8.92 2.32
CA THR A 109 -3.07 -8.89 2.59
C THR A 109 -2.70 -9.68 3.84
N LEU A 110 -3.47 -9.54 4.92
CA LEU A 110 -3.27 -10.30 6.16
C LEU A 110 -3.60 -11.78 5.99
N GLN A 111 -4.64 -12.14 5.24
CA GLN A 111 -4.92 -13.53 4.90
C GLN A 111 -3.72 -14.18 4.17
N GLY A 112 -3.10 -13.44 3.25
CA GLY A 112 -1.86 -13.87 2.59
C GLY A 112 -0.73 -14.10 3.59
N MET A 113 -0.50 -13.14 4.50
CA MET A 113 0.50 -13.24 5.58
C MET A 113 0.26 -14.45 6.49
N ASP A 114 -1.00 -14.72 6.83
CA ASP A 114 -1.39 -15.82 7.71
C ASP A 114 -1.16 -17.19 7.08
N SER A 115 -1.03 -17.25 5.76
CA SER A 115 -0.73 -18.48 5.05
C SER A 115 0.76 -18.74 4.83
N LEU A 116 1.65 -17.85 5.28
CA LEU A 116 3.10 -17.99 5.08
C LEU A 116 3.72 -19.06 6.00
N SER A 117 4.54 -19.95 5.43
CA SER A 117 5.45 -20.80 6.21
C SER A 117 6.67 -20.02 6.69
N ASP A 118 7.44 -20.58 7.65
CA ASP A 118 8.61 -19.93 8.23
C ASP A 118 9.66 -19.55 7.17
N ASP A 119 9.92 -20.43 6.21
CA ASP A 119 10.94 -20.22 5.18
C ASP A 119 10.51 -19.21 4.10
N GLU A 120 9.19 -19.06 3.87
CA GLU A 120 8.65 -18.16 2.84
C GLU A 120 8.95 -16.67 3.13
N TRP A 121 9.17 -16.30 4.39
CA TRP A 121 9.52 -14.92 4.77
C TRP A 121 10.83 -14.43 4.15
N ALA A 122 11.77 -15.35 3.89
CA ALA A 122 13.10 -15.04 3.36
C ALA A 122 13.17 -15.11 1.82
N LEU A 123 12.14 -15.61 1.15
CA LEU A 123 12.09 -15.64 -0.31
C LEU A 123 12.14 -14.21 -0.87
N THR A 124 12.78 -14.05 -2.02
CA THR A 124 13.03 -12.74 -2.62
C THR A 124 12.31 -12.55 -3.94
N GLY A 125 11.95 -11.31 -4.22
CA GLY A 125 11.40 -10.86 -5.49
C GLY A 125 11.70 -9.39 -5.73
N ARG A 126 11.52 -8.95 -6.97
CA ARG A 126 11.83 -7.58 -7.38
C ARG A 126 10.68 -6.63 -7.04
N HIS A 127 10.97 -5.64 -6.22
CA HIS A 127 10.15 -4.45 -6.01
C HIS A 127 10.58 -3.33 -6.97
N PRO A 128 9.65 -2.58 -7.60
CA PRO A 128 9.99 -1.60 -8.62
C PRO A 128 10.93 -0.48 -8.13
N SER A 129 10.80 -0.02 -6.88
CA SER A 129 11.66 1.03 -6.31
C SER A 129 12.76 0.54 -5.37
N ARG A 130 12.66 -0.69 -4.84
CA ARG A 130 13.60 -1.22 -3.83
C ARG A 130 14.55 -2.29 -4.38
N GLY A 131 14.38 -2.72 -5.63
CA GLY A 131 15.16 -3.82 -6.19
C GLY A 131 14.74 -5.16 -5.59
N MET A 132 15.69 -6.09 -5.45
CA MET A 132 15.43 -7.41 -4.85
C MET A 132 15.24 -7.28 -3.34
N ILE A 133 14.06 -7.62 -2.85
CA ILE A 133 13.71 -7.59 -1.43
C ILE A 133 13.02 -8.89 -1.00
N THR A 134 13.05 -9.19 0.29
CA THR A 134 12.37 -10.37 0.87
C THR A 134 10.86 -10.17 0.98
N VAL A 135 10.10 -11.25 1.14
CA VAL A 135 8.67 -11.21 1.49
C VAL A 135 8.43 -10.39 2.77
N GLU A 136 9.29 -10.53 3.78
CA GLU A 136 9.24 -9.68 4.98
C GLU A 136 9.35 -8.19 4.65
N GLN A 137 10.31 -7.83 3.80
CA GLN A 137 10.52 -6.43 3.39
C GLN A 137 9.38 -5.88 2.54
N TYR A 138 8.55 -6.72 1.90
CA TYR A 138 7.31 -6.26 1.27
C TYR A 138 6.31 -5.75 2.33
N TYR A 139 6.14 -6.45 3.45
CA TYR A 139 5.26 -5.97 4.54
C TYR A 139 5.82 -4.73 5.23
N GLU A 140 7.14 -4.66 5.43
CA GLU A 140 7.83 -3.45 5.86
C GLU A 140 7.53 -2.27 4.92
N THR A 141 7.61 -2.51 3.61
CA THR A 141 7.33 -1.49 2.59
C THR A 141 5.88 -1.04 2.62
N MET A 142 4.92 -1.96 2.73
CA MET A 142 3.49 -1.62 2.84
C MET A 142 3.23 -0.73 4.06
N HIS A 143 3.74 -1.11 5.23
CA HIS A 143 3.60 -0.35 6.47
C HIS A 143 4.22 1.05 6.35
N GLY A 144 5.50 1.13 5.96
CA GLY A 144 6.22 2.40 5.86
C GLY A 144 5.61 3.34 4.82
N HIS A 145 5.18 2.80 3.68
CA HIS A 145 4.55 3.56 2.61
C HIS A 145 3.21 4.19 3.04
N GLU A 146 2.37 3.42 3.74
CA GLU A 146 1.09 3.93 4.27
C GLU A 146 1.32 5.00 5.35
N MET A 147 2.33 4.84 6.21
CA MET A 147 2.70 5.84 7.22
C MET A 147 3.18 7.15 6.60
N ILE A 148 4.08 7.06 5.60
CA ILE A 148 4.64 8.24 4.90
C ILE A 148 3.51 9.04 4.25
N HIS A 149 2.68 8.39 3.44
CA HIS A 149 1.60 9.09 2.74
C HIS A 149 0.45 9.51 3.65
N GLY A 150 0.21 8.81 4.76
CA GLY A 150 -0.69 9.28 5.81
C GLY A 150 -0.21 10.61 6.40
N GLU A 151 1.09 10.75 6.67
CA GLU A 151 1.67 12.02 7.13
C GLU A 151 1.61 13.11 6.06
N ASP A 152 1.86 12.78 4.79
CA ASP A 152 1.73 13.74 3.69
C ASP A 152 0.30 14.29 3.60
N ILE A 153 -0.71 13.42 3.65
CA ILE A 153 -2.13 13.81 3.67
C ILE A 153 -2.41 14.69 4.90
N ARG A 154 -1.97 14.26 6.09
CA ARG A 154 -2.18 14.99 7.36
C ARG A 154 -1.66 16.42 7.27
N LYS A 155 -0.45 16.62 6.72
CA LYS A 155 0.14 17.95 6.53
C LYS A 155 -0.66 18.79 5.53
N ALA A 156 -1.09 18.19 4.43
CA ALA A 156 -1.80 18.89 3.37
C ALA A 156 -3.17 19.42 3.79
N VAL A 157 -3.91 18.66 4.61
CA VAL A 157 -5.28 19.01 5.04
C VAL A 157 -5.32 19.89 6.30
N ALA A 158 -4.18 20.08 6.97
CA ALA A 158 -4.04 20.94 8.14
C ALA A 158 -3.63 22.39 7.80
N ALA A 159 -3.21 22.63 6.55
CA ALA A 159 -2.86 23.94 6.01
C ALA A 159 -4.10 24.70 5.52
#